data_AF-A0A846QRX8-F1
#
_entry.id   AF-A0A846QRX8-F1
#
_cell.length_a   1.000
_cell.length_b   1.000
_cell.length_c   1.000
_cell.angle_alpha   90.00
_cell.angle_beta   90.00
_cell.angle_gamma   90.00
#
_symmetry.space_group_name_H-M   'P 1'
#
loop_
_entity.id
_entity.type
_entity.pdbx_description
1 polymer ?
#
loop_
_entity_poly.entity_id
_entity_poly.type
_entity_poly.pdbx_seq_one_letter_code
_entity_poly.pdbx_strand_id
1 'polypeptide(L)'
;MENKYSIEKWKETYIKVIKRTQAALPNTTLVLCEPFLLPFNWSEGKTKSWVAIVKAMQTIVRQLAKEHKTIFVSLQEPFNKAKEKAPAKYWVWDGVHPMPAGHELIARHWIKEVSKKLDFLKNYR
;
A
#
# COMPACT_ATOMS: atom_id res chain seq x y z
N MET A 1 -17.04 11.71 -22.25
CA MET A 1 -16.63 10.32 -21.98
C MET A 1 -16.52 10.15 -20.48
N GLU A 2 -17.40 9.37 -19.88
CA GLU A 2 -17.38 9.09 -18.44
C GLU A 2 -16.05 8.43 -18.07
N ASN A 3 -15.30 9.03 -17.15
CA ASN A 3 -14.00 8.48 -16.76
C ASN A 3 -14.23 7.17 -15.99
N LYS A 4 -14.06 6.04 -16.69
CA LYS A 4 -14.24 4.67 -16.15
C LYS A 4 -13.36 4.34 -14.92
N TYR A 5 -12.42 5.21 -14.57
CA TYR A 5 -11.41 5.01 -13.54
C TYR A 5 -11.35 6.16 -12.52
N SER A 6 -12.50 6.50 -11.92
CA SER A 6 -12.54 7.48 -10.82
C SER A 6 -12.07 6.86 -9.49
N ILE A 7 -11.59 7.70 -8.58
CA ILE A 7 -11.15 7.27 -7.24
C ILE A 7 -12.33 6.72 -6.41
N GLU A 8 -13.52 7.26 -6.61
CA GLU A 8 -14.77 6.80 -6.01
C GLU A 8 -15.09 5.38 -6.51
N LYS A 9 -14.99 5.15 -7.83
CA LYS A 9 -15.26 3.84 -8.39
C LYS A 9 -14.25 2.79 -7.93
N TRP A 10 -12.99 3.20 -7.81
CA TRP A 10 -11.95 2.38 -7.23
C TRP A 10 -12.25 2.01 -5.77
N LYS A 11 -12.64 2.98 -4.93
CA LYS A 11 -13.06 2.75 -3.54
C LYS A 11 -14.24 1.79 -3.44
N GLU A 12 -15.30 2.02 -4.21
CA GLU A 12 -16.47 1.13 -4.25
C GLU A 12 -16.08 -0.31 -4.57
N THR A 13 -15.21 -0.49 -5.56
CA THR A 13 -14.74 -1.80 -5.98
C THR A 13 -13.93 -2.45 -4.87
N TYR A 14 -13.05 -1.70 -4.20
CA TYR A 14 -12.26 -2.25 -3.11
C TYR A 14 -13.12 -2.69 -1.92
N ILE A 15 -14.13 -1.89 -1.55
CA ILE A 15 -15.12 -2.26 -0.51
C ILE A 15 -15.84 -3.55 -0.89
N LYS A 16 -16.28 -3.69 -2.15
CA LYS A 16 -16.97 -4.91 -2.62
C LYS A 16 -16.08 -6.14 -2.47
N VAL A 17 -14.80 -6.05 -2.82
CA VAL A 17 -13.84 -7.16 -2.66
C VAL A 17 -13.68 -7.51 -1.18
N ILE A 18 -13.44 -6.53 -0.31
CA ILE A 18 -13.28 -6.77 1.14
C ILE A 18 -14.51 -7.45 1.73
N LYS A 19 -15.71 -6.89 1.48
CA LYS A 19 -16.97 -7.42 2.00
C LYS A 19 -17.26 -8.84 1.49
N ARG A 20 -17.07 -9.08 0.19
CA ARG A 20 -17.27 -10.41 -0.41
C ARG A 20 -16.32 -11.43 0.21
N THR A 21 -15.06 -11.08 0.40
CA THR A 21 -14.07 -11.97 1.02
C THR A 21 -14.39 -12.28 2.48
N GLN A 22 -14.76 -11.27 3.28
CA GLN A 22 -15.15 -11.48 4.68
C GLN A 22 -16.43 -12.33 4.82
N ALA A 23 -17.40 -12.15 3.90
CA ALA A 23 -18.61 -12.96 3.89
C ALA A 23 -18.34 -14.43 3.52
N ALA A 24 -17.49 -14.67 2.52
CA ALA A 24 -17.15 -16.02 2.08
C ALA A 24 -16.18 -16.74 3.03
N LEU A 25 -15.29 -16.00 3.71
CA LEU A 25 -14.22 -16.52 4.55
C LEU A 25 -14.17 -15.77 5.90
N PRO A 26 -15.13 -16.01 6.81
CA PRO A 26 -15.29 -15.20 8.03
C PRO A 26 -14.11 -15.27 9.00
N ASN A 27 -13.31 -16.33 8.94
CA ASN A 27 -12.15 -16.54 9.82
C ASN A 27 -10.82 -16.05 9.21
N THR A 28 -10.85 -15.51 7.98
CA THR A 28 -9.63 -15.04 7.30
C THR A 28 -9.18 -13.69 7.83
N THR A 29 -7.90 -13.59 8.18
CA THR A 29 -7.26 -12.31 8.46
C THR A 29 -6.88 -11.62 7.16
N LEU A 30 -7.45 -10.44 6.91
CA LEU A 30 -7.06 -9.59 5.79
C LEU A 30 -5.92 -8.65 6.18
N VAL A 31 -5.00 -8.45 5.23
CA VAL A 31 -3.87 -7.52 5.34
C VAL A 31 -3.96 -6.56 4.16
N LEU A 32 -4.18 -5.28 4.45
CA LEU A 32 -4.27 -4.22 3.44
C LEU A 32 -2.96 -3.45 3.44
N CYS A 33 -2.26 -3.47 2.31
CA CYS A 33 -1.02 -2.71 2.14
C CYS A 33 -1.33 -1.33 1.56
N GLU A 34 -0.73 -0.30 2.14
CA GLU A 34 -0.81 1.07 1.68
C GLU A 34 -0.18 1.22 0.28
N PRO A 35 -0.89 1.77 -0.72
CA PRO A 35 -0.27 2.14 -1.98
C PRO A 35 0.88 3.12 -1.74
N PHE A 36 2.00 2.94 -2.41
CA PHE A 36 3.15 3.84 -2.32
C PHE A 36 3.55 4.34 -3.70
N LEU A 37 4.29 5.44 -3.71
CA LEU A 37 4.88 6.01 -4.90
C LEU A 37 6.21 6.66 -4.52
N LEU A 38 7.25 6.46 -5.34
CA LEU A 38 8.55 7.10 -5.13
C LEU A 38 9.08 7.70 -6.45
N PRO A 39 8.45 8.78 -6.96
CA PRO A 39 8.78 9.32 -8.28
C PRO A 39 10.23 9.78 -8.37
N PHE A 40 10.88 9.43 -9.48
CA PHE A 40 12.17 9.96 -9.88
C PHE A 40 12.21 10.05 -11.41
N ASN A 41 12.83 11.09 -11.96
CA ASN A 41 12.89 11.36 -13.40
C ASN A 41 11.52 11.50 -14.10
N TRP A 42 10.46 11.79 -13.35
CA TRP A 42 9.14 12.09 -13.92
C TRP A 42 9.01 13.58 -14.21
N SER A 43 8.21 13.94 -15.22
CA SER A 43 7.82 15.35 -15.40
C SER A 43 7.04 15.84 -14.18
N GLU A 44 7.08 17.14 -13.93
CA GLU A 44 6.36 17.74 -12.80
C GLU A 44 4.85 17.49 -12.90
N GLY A 45 4.28 17.62 -14.11
CA GLY A 45 2.87 17.33 -14.37
C GLY A 45 2.50 15.88 -14.03
N LYS A 46 3.29 14.91 -14.52
CA LYS A 46 3.09 13.48 -14.19
C LYS A 46 3.19 13.25 -12.68
N THR A 47 4.20 13.83 -12.04
CA THR A 47 4.43 13.70 -10.59
C THR A 47 3.23 14.21 -9.80
N LYS A 48 2.77 15.44 -10.08
CA LYS A 48 1.62 16.05 -9.40
C LYS A 48 0.35 15.22 -9.55
N SER A 49 0.03 14.77 -10.77
CA SER A 49 -1.17 13.98 -11.05
C SER A 49 -1.17 12.64 -10.31
N TRP A 50 -0.06 11.90 -10.35
CA TRP A 50 0.03 10.59 -9.71
C TRP A 50 0.10 10.69 -8.18
N VAL A 51 0.82 11.67 -7.63
CA VAL A 51 0.86 11.89 -6.18
C VAL A 51 -0.54 12.19 -5.65
N ALA A 52 -1.34 13.00 -6.34
CA ALA A 52 -2.72 13.29 -5.93
C ALA A 52 -3.58 12.01 -5.88
N ILE A 53 -3.52 11.17 -6.92
CA ILE A 53 -4.26 9.92 -7.00
C ILE A 53 -3.82 8.95 -5.89
N VAL A 54 -2.51 8.72 -5.75
CA VAL A 54 -1.98 7.76 -4.76
C VAL A 54 -2.28 8.23 -3.33
N LYS A 55 -2.21 9.54 -3.04
CA LYS A 55 -2.56 10.09 -1.73
C LYS A 55 -4.04 9.87 -1.39
N ALA A 56 -4.94 9.98 -2.37
CA ALA A 56 -6.34 9.67 -2.19
C ALA A 56 -6.54 8.16 -1.90
N MET A 57 -5.85 7.28 -2.65
CA MET A 57 -5.88 5.84 -2.41
C MET A 57 -5.33 5.49 -1.02
N GLN A 58 -4.21 6.06 -0.58
CA GLN A 58 -3.62 5.87 0.75
C GLN A 58 -4.61 6.19 1.86
N THR A 59 -5.29 7.33 1.74
CA THR A 59 -6.35 7.75 2.68
C THR A 59 -7.47 6.73 2.74
N ILE A 60 -7.93 6.27 1.57
CA ILE A 60 -9.00 5.26 1.47
C ILE A 60 -8.56 3.93 2.07
N VAL A 61 -7.39 3.39 1.72
CA VAL A 61 -6.92 2.08 2.23
C VAL A 61 -6.79 2.11 3.75
N ARG A 62 -6.24 3.19 4.30
CA ARG A 62 -6.11 3.38 5.76
C ARG A 62 -7.48 3.41 6.44
N GLN A 63 -8.44 4.13 5.87
CA GLN A 63 -9.81 4.17 6.37
C GLN A 63 -10.46 2.78 6.32
N LEU A 64 -10.40 2.10 5.17
CA LEU A 64 -11.00 0.78 4.98
C LEU A 64 -10.39 -0.27 5.90
N ALA A 65 -9.08 -0.24 6.12
CA ALA A 65 -8.43 -1.16 7.04
C ALA A 65 -8.97 -1.02 8.48
N LYS A 66 -9.21 0.21 8.93
CA LYS A 66 -9.85 0.50 10.22
C LYS A 66 -11.31 0.03 10.25
N GLU A 67 -12.11 0.41 9.26
CA GLU A 67 -13.55 0.08 9.18
C GLU A 67 -13.81 -1.43 9.12
N HIS A 68 -12.98 -2.16 8.39
CA HIS A 68 -13.11 -3.60 8.20
C HIS A 68 -12.25 -4.45 9.15
N LYS A 69 -11.62 -3.81 10.15
CA LYS A 69 -10.78 -4.48 11.18
C LYS A 69 -9.67 -5.37 10.58
N THR A 70 -9.06 -4.91 9.49
CA THR A 70 -7.95 -5.61 8.84
C THR A 70 -6.61 -5.19 9.46
N ILE A 71 -5.55 -5.93 9.17
CA ILE A 71 -4.19 -5.42 9.39
C ILE A 71 -3.91 -4.36 8.32
N PHE A 72 -3.22 -3.28 8.69
CA PHE A 72 -2.77 -2.24 7.77
C PHE A 72 -1.25 -2.21 7.72
N VAL A 73 -0.65 -2.31 6.53
CA VAL A 73 0.80 -2.20 6.33
C VAL A 73 1.10 -0.87 5.67
N SER A 74 1.69 0.07 6.42
CA SER A 74 2.17 1.34 5.84
C SER A 74 3.41 1.09 4.99
N LEU A 75 3.47 1.71 3.81
CA LEU A 75 4.58 1.55 2.86
C LEU A 75 5.16 2.88 2.40
N GLN A 76 4.36 3.94 2.29
CA GLN A 76 4.86 5.22 1.78
C GLN A 76 5.98 5.79 2.66
N GLU A 77 5.74 5.84 3.97
CA GLU A 77 6.70 6.41 4.91
C GLU A 77 8.00 5.58 5.02
N PRO A 78 7.94 4.23 5.04
CA PRO A 78 9.13 3.40 4.86
C PRO A 78 9.96 3.75 3.62
N PHE A 79 9.32 3.92 2.45
CA PHE A 79 10.04 4.29 1.22
C PHE A 79 10.60 5.71 1.27
N ASN A 80 9.88 6.66 1.88
CA ASN A 80 10.38 8.02 2.10
C ASN A 80 11.70 7.99 2.91
N LYS A 81 11.71 7.27 4.03
CA LYS A 81 12.91 7.10 4.87
C LYS A 81 14.02 6.32 4.19
N ALA A 82 13.68 5.31 3.38
CA ALA A 82 14.66 4.54 2.64
C ALA A 82 15.40 5.41 1.60
N LYS A 83 14.69 6.35 0.96
CA LYS A 83 15.27 7.31 0.00
C LYS A 83 16.33 8.22 0.61
N GLU A 84 16.31 8.45 1.93
CA GLU A 84 17.34 9.20 2.64
C GLU A 84 18.68 8.43 2.72
N LYS A 85 18.63 7.09 2.58
CA LYS A 85 19.81 6.20 2.68
C LYS A 85 20.41 5.85 1.33
N ALA A 86 19.60 5.82 0.27
CA ALA A 86 20.05 5.56 -1.09
C ALA A 86 19.10 6.22 -2.11
N PRO A 87 19.56 6.57 -3.31
CA PRO A 87 18.72 7.20 -4.34
C PRO A 87 17.46 6.39 -4.64
N ALA A 88 16.37 7.05 -5.03
CA ALA A 88 15.09 6.38 -5.33
C ALA A 88 15.23 5.18 -6.29
N LYS A 89 16.09 5.28 -7.30
CA LYS A 89 16.36 4.21 -8.29
C LYS A 89 16.92 2.91 -7.70
N TYR A 90 17.48 2.95 -6.49
CA TYR A 90 17.94 1.77 -5.76
C TYR A 90 16.75 0.96 -5.19
N TRP A 91 15.67 1.65 -4.82
CA TRP A 91 14.49 1.08 -4.17
C TRP A 91 13.37 0.75 -5.16
N VAL A 92 13.22 1.54 -6.22
CA VAL A 92 12.20 1.40 -7.27
C VAL A 92 12.82 1.66 -8.65
N TRP A 93 12.33 1.03 -9.71
CA TRP A 93 12.95 1.15 -11.04
C TRP A 93 12.29 2.21 -11.94
N ASP A 94 11.02 2.55 -11.69
CA ASP A 94 10.26 3.51 -12.50
C ASP A 94 9.44 4.51 -11.67
N GLY A 95 9.59 4.47 -10.34
CA GLY A 95 8.80 5.26 -9.39
C GLY A 95 7.56 4.57 -8.85
N VAL A 96 7.20 3.41 -9.41
CA VAL A 96 6.05 2.59 -9.00
C VAL A 96 6.50 1.23 -8.48
N HIS A 97 7.23 0.46 -9.29
CA HIS A 97 7.55 -0.91 -8.90
C HIS A 97 8.90 -1.01 -8.18
N PRO A 98 8.98 -1.84 -7.13
CA PRO A 98 10.18 -1.99 -6.34
C PRO A 98 11.29 -2.75 -7.08
N MET A 99 12.53 -2.39 -6.78
CA MET A 99 13.73 -3.18 -7.03
C MET A 99 13.86 -4.28 -5.96
N PRO A 100 14.82 -5.23 -6.04
CA PRO A 100 15.01 -6.24 -5.00
C PRO A 100 15.11 -5.68 -3.58
N ALA A 101 15.82 -4.55 -3.39
CA ALA A 101 15.89 -3.87 -2.10
C ALA A 101 14.54 -3.27 -1.65
N GLY A 102 13.71 -2.80 -2.59
CA GLY A 102 12.35 -2.34 -2.29
C GLY A 102 11.41 -3.49 -1.92
N HIS A 103 11.54 -4.65 -2.56
CA HIS A 103 10.79 -5.85 -2.20
C HIS A 103 11.14 -6.32 -0.79
N GLU A 104 12.42 -6.34 -0.43
CA GLU A 104 12.88 -6.65 0.93
C GLU A 104 12.29 -5.67 1.95
N LEU A 105 12.32 -4.36 1.66
CA LEU A 105 11.75 -3.33 2.53
C LEU A 105 10.24 -3.58 2.79
N ILE A 106 9.48 -3.90 1.74
CA ILE A 106 8.05 -4.24 1.85
C ILE A 106 7.87 -5.48 2.71
N ALA A 107 8.62 -6.55 2.45
CA ALA A 107 8.52 -7.81 3.19
C ALA A 107 8.79 -7.61 4.69
N ARG A 108 9.83 -6.84 5.03
CA ARG A 108 10.19 -6.51 6.41
C ARG A 108 9.06 -5.76 7.13
N HIS A 109 8.46 -4.77 6.47
CA HIS A 109 7.33 -4.01 7.06
C HIS A 109 6.06 -4.84 7.17
N TRP A 110 5.79 -5.70 6.19
CA TRP A 110 4.69 -6.64 6.24
C TRP A 110 4.82 -7.60 7.42
N ILE A 111 5.98 -8.24 7.58
CA ILE A 111 6.25 -9.18 8.68
C ILE A 111 6.08 -8.47 10.02
N LYS A 112 6.66 -7.27 10.18
CA LYS A 112 6.55 -6.46 11.40
C LYS A 112 5.11 -6.14 11.79
N GLU A 113 4.25 -5.78 10.83
CA GLU A 113 2.86 -5.45 11.15
C GLU A 113 1.99 -6.68 11.38
N VAL A 114 2.23 -7.75 10.62
CA VAL A 114 1.45 -8.97 10.71
C VAL A 114 1.81 -9.80 11.95
N SER A 115 3.09 -9.79 12.38
CA SER A 115 3.55 -10.49 13.59
C SER A 115 2.88 -10.00 14.87
N LYS A 116 2.36 -8.77 14.90
CA LYS A 116 1.59 -8.21 16.01
C LYS A 116 0.28 -8.96 16.26
N LYS A 117 -0.29 -9.60 15.22
CA LYS A 117 -1.58 -10.30 15.29
C LYS A 117 -1.46 -11.82 15.11
N LEU A 118 -0.51 -12.31 14.33
CA LEU A 118 -0.38 -13.73 14.01
C LEU A 118 0.67 -14.41 14.90
N ASP A 119 0.24 -15.38 15.72
CA ASP A 119 1.09 -16.00 16.73
C ASP A 119 2.22 -16.86 16.15
N PHE A 120 2.04 -17.44 14.96
CA PHE A 120 3.12 -18.18 14.29
C PHE A 120 4.26 -17.28 13.81
N LEU A 121 4.09 -15.95 13.83
CA LEU A 121 5.10 -14.95 13.52
C LEU A 121 5.60 -14.19 14.77
N LYS A 122 5.24 -14.62 15.99
CA LYS A 122 5.56 -13.88 17.23
C LYS A 122 7.04 -13.58 17.46
N ASN A 123 7.93 -14.39 16.88
CA ASN A 123 9.39 -14.21 16.96
C ASN A 123 9.90 -13.02 16.12
N TYR A 124 9.04 -12.40 15.32
CA TYR A 124 9.33 -11.24 14.48
C TYR A 124 8.57 -9.98 14.94
N ARG A 125 8.13 -9.93 16.19
CA ARG A 125 7.48 -8.75 16.81
C ARG A 125 8.50 -7.65 17.12
#